data_AF-A0A0D6L3Z3-F1
#
_entry.id   AF-A0A0D6L3Z3-F1
#
_cell.length_a   1.000
_cell.length_b   1.000
_cell.length_c   1.000
_cell.angle_alpha   90.00
_cell.angle_beta   90.00
_cell.angle_gamma   90.00
#
_symmetry.space_group_name_H-M   'P 1'
#
loop_
_entity.id
_entity.type
_entity.pdbx_description
1 polymer ?
#
loop_
_entity_poly.entity_id
_entity_poly.type
_entity_poly.pdbx_seq_one_letter_code
_entity_poly.pdbx_strand_id
1 'polypeptide(L)' 'MPEHNEPLEEGVDQLTQWRERCADHVADLKAVLDECNDRVNSRSNTDEVCHQEMTDFVHHLDECAMPKAFAALK' A
#
# COMPACT_ATOMS: atom_id res chain seq x y z
N MET A 1 -12.18 4.24 7.31
CA MET A 1 -10.84 4.64 6.84
C MET A 1 -10.67 6.10 7.24
N PRO A 2 -9.53 6.49 7.80
CA PRO A 2 -9.36 7.85 8.25
C PRO A 2 -9.48 8.80 7.07
N GLU A 3 -10.27 9.86 7.21
CA GLU A 3 -10.39 10.87 6.18
C GLU A 3 -9.06 11.60 6.04
N HIS A 4 -8.72 12.00 4.81
CA HIS A 4 -7.45 12.66 4.50
C HIS A 4 -7.23 13.96 5.32
N ASN A 5 -8.29 14.53 5.89
CA ASN A 5 -8.30 15.74 6.71
C ASN A 5 -8.23 15.50 8.23
N GLU A 6 -8.28 14.25 8.70
CA GLU A 6 -8.17 13.98 10.14
C GLU A 6 -6.73 14.23 10.62
N PRO A 7 -6.52 14.78 11.83
CA PRO A 7 -5.18 14.90 12.40
C PRO A 7 -4.46 13.54 12.45
N LEU A 8 -3.15 13.55 12.27
CA LEU A 8 -2.33 12.35 12.50
C LEU A 8 -2.23 12.09 14.00
N GLU A 9 -2.27 10.81 14.38
CA GLU A 9 -2.05 10.38 15.75
C GLU A 9 -0.59 10.64 16.16
N GLU A 10 -0.40 11.33 17.29
CA GLU A 10 0.93 11.66 17.80
C GLU A 10 1.62 10.41 18.35
N GLY A 11 2.88 10.22 17.98
CA GLY A 11 3.66 9.03 18.38
C GLY A 11 3.46 7.81 17.48
N VAL A 12 2.60 7.90 16.46
CA VAL A 12 2.44 6.87 15.42
C VAL A 12 3.18 7.30 14.16
N ASP A 13 3.82 6.35 13.45
CA ASP A 13 4.50 6.62 12.19
C ASP A 13 3.54 7.23 11.15
N GLN A 14 3.81 8.46 10.75
CA GLN A 14 3.01 9.19 9.78
C GLN A 14 2.99 8.50 8.40
N LEU A 15 4.04 7.78 8.01
CA LEU A 15 4.06 7.10 6.71
C LEU A 15 3.03 5.99 6.70
N THR A 16 2.97 5.19 7.76
CA THR A 16 1.95 4.16 7.95
C THR A 16 0.54 4.76 7.92
N GLN A 17 0.30 5.85 8.66
CA GLN A 17 -1.01 6.52 8.68
C GLN A 17 -1.41 7.05 7.29
N TRP A 18 -0.48 7.64 6.53
CA TRP A 18 -0.78 8.12 5.18
C TRP A 18 -0.96 6.99 4.17
N ARG A 19 -0.23 5.88 4.30
CA ARG A 19 -0.46 4.68 3.48
C ARG A 19 -1.86 4.12 3.68
N GLU A 20 -2.36 4.07 4.92
CA GLU A 20 -3.74 3.66 5.20
C GLU A 20 -4.77 4.59 4.56
N ARG A 21 -4.55 5.90 4.63
CA ARG A 21 -5.42 6.92 3.98
C ARG A 21 -5.34 6.90 2.46
N CYS A 22 -4.22 6.42 1.90
CA CYS A 22 -4.00 6.32 0.46
C CYS A 22 -4.41 4.95 -0.11
N ALA A 23 -4.81 3.98 0.72
CA ALA A 23 -5.10 2.62 0.28
C ALA A 23 -6.21 2.53 -0.79
N ASP A 24 -7.22 3.40 -0.71
CA ASP A 24 -8.31 3.45 -1.69
C ASP A 24 -7.84 3.84 -3.10
N HIS A 25 -6.77 4.65 -3.22
CA HIS A 25 -6.22 5.05 -4.52
C HIS A 25 -5.58 3.88 -5.28
N VAL A 26 -5.23 2.81 -4.57
CA VAL A 26 -4.52 1.65 -5.11
C VAL A 26 -5.31 0.35 -4.91
N ALA A 27 -6.62 0.44 -4.65
CA ALA A 27 -7.47 -0.72 -4.41
C ALA A 27 -7.41 -1.74 -5.57
N ASP A 28 -7.42 -1.26 -6.82
CA ASP A 28 -7.33 -2.12 -7.99
C ASP A 28 -5.97 -2.84 -8.09
N LEU A 29 -4.87 -2.14 -7.81
CA LEU A 29 -3.53 -2.73 -7.80
C LEU A 29 -3.38 -3.74 -6.65
N LYS A 30 -4.00 -3.46 -5.50
CA LYS A 30 -4.04 -4.40 -4.38
C LYS A 30 -4.82 -5.66 -4.75
N ALA A 31 -5.93 -5.53 -5.47
CA ALA A 31 -6.71 -6.68 -5.93
C ALA A 31 -5.90 -7.55 -6.91
N VAL A 32 -5.15 -6.95 -7.83
CA VAL A 32 -4.24 -7.68 -8.74
C VAL A 32 -3.13 -8.41 -7.99
N LEU A 33 -2.51 -7.75 -7.00
CA LEU A 33 -1.51 -8.38 -6.13
C LEU A 33 -2.11 -9.55 -5.35
N ASP A 34 -3.32 -9.41 -4.83
CA ASP A 34 -4.00 -10.47 -4.07
C ASP A 34 -4.37 -11.66 -4.96
N GLU A 35 -4.84 -11.42 -6.19
CA GLU A 35 -5.08 -12.48 -7.16
C GLU A 35 -3.79 -13.27 -7.48
N CYS A 36 -2.66 -12.57 -7.66
CA CYS A 36 -1.38 -13.22 -7.83
C CYS A 36 -0.99 -14.06 -6.61
N ASN A 37 -1.13 -13.50 -5.40
CA ASN A 37 -0.82 -14.22 -4.17
C ASN A 37 -1.67 -15.48 -4.01
N ASP A 38 -2.97 -15.42 -4.31
CA ASP A 38 -3.85 -16.58 -4.26
C ASP A 38 -3.42 -17.64 -5.28
N ARG A 39 -3.03 -17.23 -6.49
CA ARG A 39 -2.53 -18.15 -7.52
C ARG A 39 -1.23 -18.84 -7.10
N VAL A 40 -0.27 -18.10 -6.55
CA VAL A 40 1.01 -18.65 -6.07
C VAL A 40 0.77 -19.58 -4.88
N ASN A 41 -0.02 -19.16 -3.89
CA ASN A 41 -0.30 -19.95 -2.69
C ASN A 41 -1.15 -21.20 -2.96
N SER A 42 -1.96 -21.21 -4.02
CA SER A 42 -2.74 -22.39 -4.41
C SER A 42 -1.90 -23.51 -5.04
N ARG A 43 -0.64 -23.24 -5.42
CA ARG A 43 0.24 -24.19 -6.09
C ARG A 43 1.28 -24.75 -5.13
N SER A 44 1.40 -26.08 -5.09
CA SER A 44 2.42 -26.76 -4.27
C SER A 44 3.85 -26.68 -4.85
N ASN A 45 3.98 -26.36 -6.15
CA ASN A 45 5.26 -26.16 -6.82
C ASN A 45 5.06 -25.22 -8.03
N THR A 46 5.59 -24.00 -7.94
CA THR A 46 5.48 -22.97 -8.98
C THR A 46 6.71 -22.06 -8.94
N ASP A 47 7.19 -21.64 -10.10
CA ASP A 47 8.24 -20.62 -10.24
C ASP A 47 7.68 -19.19 -10.33
N GLU A 48 6.35 -19.08 -10.28
CA GLU A 48 5.64 -17.81 -10.33
C GLU A 48 5.88 -16.97 -9.06
N VAL A 49 6.16 -15.67 -9.25
CA VAL A 49 6.35 -14.70 -8.17
C VAL A 49 5.54 -13.43 -8.42
N CYS A 50 5.04 -12.80 -7.36
CA CYS A 50 4.21 -11.59 -7.44
C CYS A 50 5.01 -10.28 -7.30
N HIS A 51 6.29 -10.29 -7.68
CA HIS A 51 7.18 -9.14 -7.43
C HIS A 51 6.77 -7.91 -8.25
N GLN A 52 6.27 -8.11 -9.48
CA GLN A 52 5.83 -7.02 -10.34
C GLN A 52 4.62 -6.32 -9.73
N GLU A 53 3.58 -7.08 -9.40
CA GLU A 53 2.34 -6.61 -8.78
C GLU A 53 2.61 -5.93 -7.44
N MET A 54 3.54 -6.48 -6.64
CA MET A 54 3.97 -5.88 -5.38
C MET A 54 4.65 -4.53 -5.60
N THR A 55 5.53 -4.43 -6.59
CA THR A 55 6.25 -3.19 -6.90
C THR A 55 5.28 -2.12 -7.40
N ASP A 56 4.34 -2.48 -8.28
CA ASP A 56 3.34 -1.56 -8.81
C ASP A 56 2.41 -1.04 -7.70
N PHE A 57 1.93 -1.93 -6.83
CA PHE A 57 1.13 -1.56 -5.66
C PHE A 57 1.87 -0.59 -4.73
N VAL A 58 3.12 -0.92 -4.34
CA VAL A 58 3.92 -0.07 -3.43
C VAL A 58 4.26 1.27 -4.06
N HIS A 59 4.63 1.28 -5.34
CA HIS A 59 4.99 2.49 -6.06
C HIS A 59 3.85 3.51 -6.04
N HIS A 60 2.66 3.10 -6.49
CA HIS A 60 1.50 4.00 -6.55
C HIS A 60 0.96 4.37 -5.17
N LEU A 61 1.09 3.48 -4.19
CA LEU A 61 0.74 3.79 -2.80
C LEU A 61 1.64 4.90 -2.26
N ASP A 62 2.95 4.79 -2.51
CA ASP A 62 3.94 5.74 -2.04
C ASP A 62 3.91 7.07 -2.82
N GLU A 63 3.55 7.08 -4.10
CA GLU A 63 3.25 8.31 -4.84
C GLU A 63 2.21 9.17 -4.12
N CYS A 64 1.20 8.53 -3.51
CA CYS A 64 0.18 9.21 -2.71
C CYS A 64 0.65 9.56 -1.29
N ALA A 65 1.29 8.61 -0.60
CA ALA A 65 1.54 8.70 0.84
C ALA A 65 2.80 9.51 1.18
N MET A 66 3.89 9.33 0.42
CA MET A 66 5.21 9.87 0.77
C MET A 66 5.22 11.41 0.84
N PRO A 67 4.72 12.17 -0.14
CA PRO A 67 4.76 13.63 -0.06
C PRO A 67 4.08 14.19 1.21
N LYS A 68 3.03 13.52 1.68
CA LYS A 68 2.22 13.95 2.83
C LYS A 68 2.85 13.51 4.14
N ALA A 69 3.43 12.31 4.16
CA ALA A 69 4.24 11.82 5.25
C ALA A 69 5.46 12.72 5.49
N PHE A 70 6.17 13.11 4.44
CA PHE A 70 7.30 14.04 4.56
C PHE A 70 6.87 15.44 5.02
N ALA A 71 5.71 15.93 4.59
CA ALA A 71 5.17 17.21 5.05
C ALA A 71 4.74 17.20 6.54
N ALA A 72 4.52 16.02 7.12
CA ALA A 72 4.14 15.85 8.51
C ALA A 72 5.33 15.66 9.47
N LEU A 73 6.56 15.49 8.94
CA LEU A 73 7.78 15.39 9.76
C LEU A 73 8.01 16.68 10.54
N LYS A 74 8.37 16.54 11.83
CA LYS A 74 8.85 17.63 12.69
C LYS A 74 10.38 17.73 12.62
#